data_AF-A0AAW6HWF3-F1
#
_entry.id   AF-A0AAW6HWF3-F1
#
_cell.length_a   1.000
_cell.length_b   1.000
_cell.length_c   1.000
_cell.angle_alpha   90.00
_cell.angle_beta   90.00
_cell.angle_gamma   90.00
#
_symmetry.space_group_name_H-M   'P 1'
#
loop_
_entity.id
_entity.type
_entity.pdbx_description
1 polymer ?
#
loop_
_entity_poly.entity_id
_entity_poly.type
_entity_poly.pdbx_seq_one_letter_code
_entity_poly.pdbx_strand_id
1 'polypeptide(L)' 'MTGLTVTTKHLFTIPHFSRRAGFCRGGARQFFMDHGLDWSDFVRNGIAAEALSATKDALANAMVAWAQQCEQGRDDGR' A
#
# COMPACT_ATOMS: atom_id res chain seq x y z
N MET A 1 13.76 9.43 -10.28
CA MET A 1 12.50 9.53 -9.51
C MET A 1 11.83 8.17 -9.63
N THR A 2 11.95 7.35 -8.60
CA THR A 2 11.63 5.91 -8.64
C THR A 2 10.11 5.73 -8.72
N GLY A 3 9.61 5.20 -9.83
CA GLY A 3 8.19 5.03 -10.14
C GLY A 3 7.51 3.90 -9.37
N LEU A 4 7.58 3.92 -8.04
CA LEU A 4 6.98 2.90 -7.20
C LEU A 4 5.47 3.11 -7.11
N THR A 5 4.73 2.22 -7.76
CA THR A 5 3.26 2.20 -7.71
C THR A 5 2.79 1.18 -6.68
N VAL A 6 2.13 1.65 -5.64
CA VAL A 6 1.50 0.81 -4.62
C VAL A 6 0.13 0.40 -5.12
N THR A 7 -0.17 -0.89 -5.03
CA THR A 7 -1.44 -1.48 -5.48
C THR A 7 -2.05 -2.33 -4.37
N THR A 8 -3.31 -2.72 -4.56
CA THR A 8 -4.02 -3.63 -3.65
C THR A 8 -3.28 -4.95 -3.41
N LYS A 9 -2.49 -5.43 -4.38
CA LYS A 9 -1.67 -6.63 -4.23
C LYS A 9 -0.63 -6.49 -3.12
N HIS A 10 0.02 -5.33 -3.02
CA HIS A 10 0.95 -5.03 -1.94
C HIS A 10 0.20 -4.94 -0.60
N LEU A 11 -0.96 -4.27 -0.58
CA LEU A 11 -1.80 -4.15 0.62
C LEU A 11 -2.21 -5.52 1.21
N PHE A 12 -2.57 -6.49 0.38
CA PHE A 12 -2.93 -7.84 0.83
C PHE A 12 -1.74 -8.74 1.19
N THR A 13 -0.52 -8.38 0.76
CA THR A 13 0.68 -9.18 0.99
C THR A 13 1.52 -8.70 2.16
N ILE A 14 1.24 -7.51 2.72
CA ILE A 14 1.94 -6.98 3.90
C ILE A 14 1.85 -7.98 5.06
N PRO A 15 2.98 -8.59 5.46
CA PRO A 15 3.05 -9.35 6.69
C PRO A 15 3.04 -8.37 7.87
N HIS A 16 2.55 -8.81 9.02
CA HIS A 16 2.65 -8.11 10.32
C HIS A 16 1.61 -7.03 10.67
N PHE A 17 0.71 -6.59 9.77
CA PHE A 17 -0.26 -5.53 10.13
C PHE A 17 -1.46 -6.01 10.96
N SER A 18 -1.71 -7.32 11.07
CA SER A 18 -2.77 -7.84 11.94
C SER A 18 -2.45 -9.25 12.46
N ARG A 19 -2.67 -9.46 13.77
CA ARG A 19 -2.60 -10.79 14.41
C ARG A 19 -3.68 -11.75 13.90
N ARG A 20 -4.65 -11.23 13.14
CA ARG A 20 -5.69 -11.97 12.41
C ARG A 20 -5.56 -11.57 10.95
N ALA A 21 -4.93 -12.43 10.15
CA ALA A 21 -4.57 -12.28 8.74
C ALA A 21 -5.21 -11.10 7.96
N GLY A 22 -4.39 -10.15 7.53
CA GLY A 22 -4.70 -9.20 6.46
C GLY A 22 -5.51 -7.97 6.86
N PHE A 23 -5.17 -6.82 6.28
CA PHE A 23 -6.07 -5.67 6.27
C PHE A 23 -7.31 -6.05 5.46
N CYS A 24 -8.45 -6.26 6.11
CA CYS A 24 -9.70 -6.57 5.41
C CYS A 24 -10.03 -5.43 4.45
N ARG A 25 -10.57 -5.76 3.27
CA ARG A 25 -11.07 -4.78 2.27
C ARG A 25 -11.93 -3.67 2.89
N GLY A 26 -12.70 -4.01 3.93
CA GLY A 26 -13.51 -3.05 4.68
C GLY A 26 -12.69 -2.01 5.46
N GLY A 27 -11.63 -2.43 6.16
CA GLY A 27 -10.75 -1.52 6.89
C GLY A 27 -9.96 -0.62 5.94
N ALA A 28 -9.49 -1.18 4.82
CA ALA A 28 -8.85 -0.43 3.74
C ALA A 28 -9.80 0.64 3.19
N ARG A 29 -11.01 0.24 2.83
CA ARG A 29 -12.01 1.15 2.28
C ARG A 29 -12.39 2.26 3.27
N GLN A 30 -12.57 1.95 4.54
CA GLN A 30 -12.88 2.96 5.57
C GLN A 30 -11.75 3.97 5.75
N PHE A 31 -10.49 3.51 5.80
CA PHE A 31 -9.33 4.39 5.84
C PHE A 31 -9.30 5.33 4.63
N PHE A 32 -9.42 4.79 3.41
CA PHE A 32 -9.41 5.61 2.20
C PHE A 32 -10.56 6.63 2.19
N MET A 33 -11.75 6.24 2.63
CA MET A 33 -12.88 7.17 2.76
C MET A 33 -12.65 8.28 3.79
N ASP A 34 -12.08 7.96 4.96
CA ASP A 34 -11.78 8.93 6.02
C ASP A 34 -10.72 9.96 5.57
N HIS A 35 -9.74 9.50 4.79
CA HIS A 35 -8.69 10.35 4.23
C HIS A 35 -9.08 11.06 2.93
N GLY A 36 -10.30 10.86 2.40
CA GLY A 36 -10.74 11.44 1.13
C GLY A 36 -10.01 10.90 -0.10
N LEU A 37 -9.40 9.72 0.02
CA LEU A 37 -8.70 9.03 -1.05
C LEU A 37 -9.66 8.10 -1.82
N ASP A 38 -9.51 8.06 -3.14
CA ASP A 38 -10.37 7.23 -3.98
C ASP A 38 -9.91 5.77 -3.99
N TRP A 39 -10.66 4.91 -3.28
CA TRP A 39 -10.40 3.47 -3.26
C TRP A 39 -10.54 2.83 -4.63
N SER A 40 -11.47 3.30 -5.47
CA SER A 40 -11.71 2.69 -6.78
C SER A 40 -10.57 2.99 -7.74
N ASP A 41 -10.06 4.22 -7.71
CA ASP A 41 -8.86 4.60 -8.47
C ASP A 41 -7.63 3.80 -8.01
N PHE A 42 -7.43 3.66 -6.69
CA PHE A 42 -6.35 2.85 -6.13
C PHE A 42 -6.42 1.37 -6.56
N VAL A 43 -7.62 0.77 -6.64
CA VAL A 43 -7.77 -0.62 -7.08
C VAL A 43 -7.46 -0.78 -8.56
N ARG A 44 -7.78 0.22 -9.38
CA ARG A 44 -7.72 0.14 -10.85
C ARG A 44 -6.38 0.60 -11.43
N ASN A 45 -5.86 1.72 -10.94
CA ASN A 45 -4.62 2.34 -11.39
C ASN A 45 -3.46 2.14 -10.40
N GLY A 46 -3.75 1.86 -9.12
CA GLY A 46 -2.76 1.98 -8.06
C GLY A 46 -2.52 3.44 -7.68
N ILE A 47 -1.69 3.66 -6.67
CA ILE A 47 -1.30 5.01 -6.25
C ILE A 47 0.22 5.08 -6.11
N ALA A 48 0.79 6.23 -6.42
CA ALA A 48 2.22 6.45 -6.21
C ALA A 48 2.54 6.35 -4.71
N ALA A 49 3.66 5.70 -4.39
CA ALA A 49 4.16 5.61 -3.01
C ALA A 49 4.33 6.99 -2.37
N GLU A 50 4.76 7.98 -3.14
CA GLU A 50 4.91 9.37 -2.71
C GLU A 50 3.57 9.99 -2.25
N ALA A 51 2.48 9.70 -2.96
CA ALA A 51 1.15 10.21 -2.62
C ALA A 51 0.59 9.57 -1.35
N LEU A 52 0.89 8.29 -1.11
CA LEU A 52 0.62 7.62 0.17
C LEU A 52 1.49 8.20 1.31
N SER A 53 2.78 8.42 1.06
CA SER A 53 3.68 9.03 2.05
C SER A 53 3.24 10.45 2.43
N ALA A 54 2.69 11.20 1.47
CA ALA A 54 2.13 12.53 1.69
C ALA A 54 0.92 12.54 2.65
N THR A 55 0.19 11.43 2.79
CA THR A 55 -0.92 11.30 3.75
C THR A 55 -0.43 11.32 5.21
N LYS A 56 0.89 11.15 5.44
CA LYS A 56 1.54 11.13 6.77
C LYS A 56 0.95 10.13 7.76
N ASP A 57 0.38 9.05 7.25
CA ASP A 57 -0.22 8.01 8.07
C ASP A 57 0.74 6.84 8.32
N ALA A 58 0.66 6.22 9.49
CA ALA A 58 1.48 5.07 9.85
C ALA A 58 1.20 3.84 8.94
N LEU A 59 -0.07 3.63 8.55
CA LEU A 59 -0.46 2.59 7.59
C LEU A 59 0.11 2.87 6.21
N ALA A 60 0.01 4.11 5.75
CA ALA A 60 0.51 4.51 4.43
C ALA A 60 2.03 4.33 4.35
N ASN A 61 2.77 4.75 5.37
CA ASN A 61 4.21 4.56 5.44
C ASN A 61 4.62 3.07 5.46
N ALA A 62 3.92 2.25 6.24
CA ALA A 62 4.15 0.79 6.25
C ALA A 62 3.88 0.16 4.88
N MET A 63 2.87 0.65 4.15
CA MET A 63 2.53 0.17 2.82
C MET A 63 3.57 0.54 1.77
N VAL A 64 4.08 1.77 1.83
CA VAL A 64 5.19 2.24 0.99
C VAL A 64 6.45 1.42 1.26
N ALA A 65 6.81 1.21 2.53
CA ALA A 65 7.97 0.41 2.90
C ALA A 65 7.86 -1.05 2.41
N TRP A 66 6.66 -1.65 2.47
CA TRP A 66 6.44 -2.98 1.93
C TRP A 66 6.49 -3.05 0.41
N ALA A 67 5.88 -2.08 -0.27
CA ALA A 67 5.93 -1.99 -1.72
C ALA A 67 7.39 -1.84 -2.19
N GLN A 68 8.18 -1.00 -1.50
CA GLN A 68 9.63 -0.93 -1.72
C GLN A 68 10.27 -2.30 -1.54
N GLN A 69 10.06 -2.99 -0.42
CA GLN A 69 10.64 -4.33 -0.21
C GLN A 69 10.25 -5.36 -1.28
N CYS A 70 9.00 -5.35 -1.75
CA CYS A 70 8.57 -6.25 -2.83
C CYS A 70 9.29 -5.99 -4.16
N GLU A 71 9.56 -4.72 -4.47
CA GLU A 71 10.29 -4.34 -5.69
C GLU A 71 11.80 -4.56 -5.52
N GLN A 72 12.36 -4.26 -4.34
CA GLN A 72 13.78 -4.48 -4.04
C GLN A 72 14.10 -5.98 -3.95
N GLY A 73 13.17 -6.80 -3.45
CA GLY A 73 13.28 -8.26 -3.45
C GLY A 73 13.06 -8.91 -4.82
N ARG A 74 12.66 -8.15 -5.85
CA ARG A 74 12.64 -8.60 -7.25
C ARG A 74 13.96 -8.36 -7.99
N ASP A 75 14.85 -7.53 -7.43
CA ASP A 75 16.19 -7.24 -7.95
C ASP A 75 17.28 -8.13 -7.31
N ASP A 76 16.90 -9.07 -6.44
CA ASP A 76 17.82 -10.13 -6.00
C ASP A 76 17.85 -11.22 -7.08
N GLY A 77 18.79 -11.05 -7.99
CA GLY A 77 18.92 -11.81 -9.23
C GLY A 77 18.87 -13.33 -9.08
N ARG A 78 18.16 -13.96 -10.02
CA ARG A 78 18.39 -15.34 -10.41
C ARG A 78 18.42 -15.46 -11.91
#